data_AF-A0AAU0V4Y2-F1
#
_entry.id   AF-A0AAU0V4Y2-F1
#
_cell.length_a   1.000
_cell.length_b   1.000
_cell.length_c   1.000
_cell.angle_alpha   90.00
_cell.angle_beta   90.00
_cell.angle_gamma   90.00
#
_symmetry.space_group_name_H-M   'P 1'
#
loop_
_entity.id
_entity.type
_entity.pdbx_description
1 polymer ?
#
loop_
_entity_poly.entity_id
_entity_poly.type
_entity_poly.pdbx_seq_one_letter_code
_entity_poly.pdbx_strand_id
1 'polypeptide(L)'
;MTDTDYWTSAPDRTLRGSMGLCHLTVAQPPFDVDARALPPQDPERAREFAASFEAVEEVLEDLGPRSALTPLPSSVRADLGVVHAAAWGGMLSIVTPAFATDGNDEPLRSAATSLRERFPDARIVGRVTYYGGMEHTEDLVWLPDGAMFHASGWPGDEPFVVTGDPRAVIASLELKGWQLDNAGVDLRESANEVAWAPLAGLALGPSDPWGWEELETTAFRVRHSEDSVQNMEALYFM
;
A
#
# COMPACT_ATOMS: atom_id res chain seq x y z
N MET A 1 9.03 0.69 -32.52
CA MET A 1 8.82 0.21 -31.15
C MET A 1 10.17 -0.26 -30.65
N THR A 2 10.87 0.61 -29.93
CA THR A 2 11.98 0.18 -29.10
C THR A 2 11.39 -0.58 -27.93
N ASP A 3 11.86 -1.81 -27.76
CA ASP A 3 11.51 -2.70 -26.66
C ASP A 3 12.11 -2.08 -25.38
N THR A 4 11.34 -1.20 -24.73
CA THR A 4 11.75 -0.52 -23.49
C THR A 4 11.29 -1.33 -22.29
N ASP A 5 11.71 -2.59 -22.25
CA ASP A 5 11.63 -3.41 -21.05
C ASP A 5 12.94 -3.25 -20.25
N TYR A 6 12.84 -2.72 -19.03
CA TYR A 6 13.99 -2.51 -18.16
C TYR A 6 14.42 -3.78 -17.41
N TRP A 7 13.59 -4.83 -17.41
CA TRP A 7 13.90 -6.07 -16.70
C TRP A 7 15.12 -6.76 -17.31
N THR A 8 16.09 -7.16 -16.48
CA THR A 8 17.19 -8.04 -16.90
C THR A 8 16.83 -9.52 -16.74
N SER A 9 15.88 -9.80 -15.85
CA SER A 9 15.37 -11.13 -15.51
C SER A 9 14.32 -11.64 -16.50
N ALA A 10 14.44 -12.91 -16.89
CA ALA A 10 13.52 -13.57 -17.81
C ALA A 10 12.08 -13.60 -17.26
N PRO A 11 11.06 -13.63 -18.15
CA PRO A 11 9.68 -13.48 -17.75
C PRO A 11 9.14 -14.53 -16.79
N ASP A 12 9.66 -15.74 -16.89
CA ASP A 12 9.32 -16.93 -16.12
C ASP A 12 10.26 -17.16 -14.92
N ARG A 13 11.21 -16.25 -14.67
CA ARG A 13 12.11 -16.35 -13.51
C ARG A 13 11.29 -16.34 -12.22
N THR A 14 11.46 -17.37 -11.41
CA THR A 14 10.77 -17.50 -10.11
C THR A 14 11.22 -16.42 -9.15
N LEU A 15 10.26 -15.82 -8.45
CA LEU A 15 10.53 -14.85 -7.39
C LEU A 15 11.12 -15.53 -6.16
N ARG A 16 11.96 -14.80 -5.42
CA ARG A 16 12.32 -15.12 -4.05
C ARG A 16 11.44 -14.29 -3.11
N GLY A 17 11.05 -14.91 -2.01
CA GLY A 17 10.15 -14.30 -1.05
C GLY A 17 8.69 -14.32 -1.48
N SER A 18 7.84 -13.64 -0.69
CA SER A 18 6.41 -13.49 -0.96
C SER A 18 5.91 -12.15 -0.48
N MET A 19 4.88 -11.64 -1.14
CA MET A 19 4.20 -10.41 -0.72
C MET A 19 3.06 -10.73 0.24
N GLY A 20 2.91 -9.90 1.28
CA GLY A 20 1.71 -9.82 2.10
C GLY A 20 0.82 -8.69 1.58
N LEU A 21 0.77 -7.59 2.33
CA LEU A 21 0.07 -6.36 1.92
C LEU A 21 0.99 -5.47 1.09
N CYS A 22 0.44 -4.73 0.13
CA CYS A 22 1.15 -3.71 -0.64
C CYS A 22 0.21 -2.54 -0.97
N HIS A 23 -0.59 -2.11 0.00
CA HIS A 23 -1.75 -1.25 -0.21
C HIS A 23 -1.40 0.22 0.04
N LEU A 24 -1.97 1.10 -0.79
CA LEU A 24 -2.01 2.53 -0.53
C LEU A 24 -3.40 3.07 -0.89
N THR A 25 -4.07 3.67 0.07
CA THR A 25 -5.44 4.17 -0.04
C THR A 25 -5.47 5.68 0.25
N VAL A 26 -6.19 6.41 -0.60
CA VAL A 26 -6.54 7.83 -0.42
C VAL A 26 -8.05 7.91 -0.23
N ALA A 27 -8.49 8.27 0.97
CA ALA A 27 -9.88 8.51 1.28
C ALA A 27 -10.13 10.02 1.38
N GLN A 28 -11.01 10.55 0.54
CA GLN A 28 -11.49 11.93 0.62
C GLN A 28 -12.69 12.02 1.58
N PRO A 29 -12.98 13.19 2.18
CA PRO A 29 -14.15 13.35 3.03
C PRO A 29 -15.46 13.12 2.25
N PRO A 30 -16.54 12.64 2.91
CA PRO A 30 -16.63 12.30 4.33
C PRO A 30 -15.98 10.95 4.69
N PHE A 31 -15.46 10.81 5.92
CA PHE A 31 -14.67 9.64 6.35
C PHE A 31 -15.41 8.62 7.20
N ASP A 32 -16.72 8.80 7.37
CA ASP A 32 -17.62 7.93 8.14
C ASP A 32 -18.46 7.02 7.23
N VAL A 33 -18.07 6.90 5.96
CA VAL A 33 -18.74 6.06 4.97
C VAL A 33 -18.39 4.59 5.23
N ASP A 34 -19.40 3.74 5.35
CA ASP A 34 -19.20 2.28 5.39
C ASP A 34 -18.68 1.80 4.03
N ALA A 35 -17.62 1.01 4.03
CA ALA A 35 -17.02 0.47 2.81
C ALA A 35 -18.04 -0.24 1.91
N ARG A 36 -19.05 -0.90 2.49
CA ARG A 36 -20.11 -1.62 1.74
C ARG A 36 -21.12 -0.68 1.06
N ALA A 37 -21.13 0.59 1.47
CA ALA A 37 -21.96 1.63 0.87
C ALA A 37 -21.19 2.46 -0.16
N LEU A 38 -19.90 2.15 -0.40
CA LEU A 38 -19.13 2.77 -1.45
C LEU A 38 -19.79 2.51 -2.82
N PRO A 39 -19.71 3.48 -3.75
CA PRO A 39 -20.24 3.29 -5.08
C PRO A 39 -19.47 2.18 -5.83
N PRO A 40 -20.06 1.63 -6.89
CA PRO A 40 -19.36 0.68 -7.76
C PRO A 40 -18.00 1.23 -8.22
N GLN A 41 -17.05 0.32 -8.36
CA GLN A 41 -15.73 0.56 -8.90
C GLN A 41 -15.80 1.27 -10.26
N ASP A 42 -14.97 2.30 -10.43
CA ASP A 42 -14.76 3.01 -11.70
C ASP A 42 -13.40 2.61 -12.32
N PRO A 43 -13.37 1.72 -13.32
CA PRO A 43 -12.11 1.23 -13.90
C PRO A 43 -11.30 2.31 -14.61
N GLU A 44 -11.94 3.32 -15.21
CA GLU A 44 -11.23 4.39 -15.92
C GLU A 44 -10.49 5.28 -14.92
N ARG A 45 -11.17 5.70 -13.83
CA ARG A 45 -10.52 6.45 -12.75
C ARG A 45 -9.48 5.62 -12.02
N ALA A 46 -9.69 4.33 -11.83
CA ALA A 46 -8.69 3.43 -11.24
C ALA A 46 -7.43 3.35 -12.12
N ARG A 47 -7.60 3.28 -13.45
CA ARG A 47 -6.50 3.30 -14.41
C ARG A 47 -5.73 4.61 -14.35
N GLU A 48 -6.41 5.74 -14.35
CA GLU A 48 -5.80 7.07 -14.21
C GLU A 48 -5.04 7.21 -12.88
N PHE A 49 -5.59 6.66 -11.80
CA PHE A 49 -4.92 6.66 -10.50
C PHE A 49 -3.64 5.82 -10.55
N ALA A 50 -3.70 4.59 -11.08
CA ALA A 50 -2.53 3.73 -11.23
C ALA A 50 -1.43 4.38 -12.10
N ALA A 51 -1.81 4.99 -13.22
CA ALA A 51 -0.90 5.69 -14.12
C ALA A 51 -0.29 6.97 -13.53
N SER A 52 -0.78 7.46 -12.39
CA SER A 52 -0.27 8.68 -11.76
C SER A 52 0.87 8.47 -10.77
N PHE A 53 1.27 7.21 -10.52
CA PHE A 53 2.39 6.87 -9.66
C PHE A 53 3.70 6.88 -10.44
N GLU A 54 4.76 7.45 -9.87
CA GLU A 54 6.10 7.45 -10.47
C GLU A 54 6.68 6.04 -10.70
N ALA A 55 6.21 5.06 -9.92
CA ALA A 55 6.56 3.65 -10.11
C ALA A 55 5.93 3.02 -11.36
N VAL A 56 4.94 3.66 -11.97
CA VAL A 56 4.23 3.19 -13.16
C VAL A 56 4.51 4.15 -14.31
N GLU A 57 5.27 3.70 -15.29
CA GLU A 57 5.51 4.50 -16.50
C GLU A 57 4.31 4.43 -17.46
N GLU A 58 3.70 3.25 -17.58
CA GLU A 58 2.58 3.05 -18.49
C GLU A 58 1.66 1.90 -18.02
N VAL A 59 0.35 2.08 -18.16
CA VAL A 59 -0.62 0.99 -18.03
C VAL A 59 -0.84 0.34 -19.40
N LEU A 60 -0.38 -0.90 -19.54
CA LEU A 60 -0.32 -1.65 -20.81
C LEU A 60 -1.65 -2.36 -21.11
N GLU A 61 -2.24 -3.01 -20.12
CA GLU A 61 -3.40 -3.91 -20.32
C GLU A 61 -4.36 -3.82 -19.14
N ASP A 62 -5.66 -3.93 -19.42
CA ASP A 62 -6.70 -4.18 -18.42
C ASP A 62 -6.95 -5.70 -18.33
N LEU A 63 -6.70 -6.27 -17.15
CA LEU A 63 -6.84 -7.71 -16.85
C LEU A 63 -8.21 -8.06 -16.24
N GLY A 64 -9.10 -7.07 -16.15
CA GLY A 64 -10.46 -7.18 -15.67
C GLY A 64 -10.61 -7.03 -14.15
N PRO A 65 -11.86 -7.11 -13.66
CA PRO A 65 -12.17 -6.96 -12.24
C PRO A 65 -11.57 -8.08 -11.40
N ARG A 66 -11.22 -7.76 -10.15
CA ARG A 66 -10.77 -8.70 -9.11
C ARG A 66 -11.40 -8.30 -7.79
N SER A 67 -11.73 -9.27 -6.94
CA SER A 67 -12.12 -8.95 -5.56
C SER A 67 -10.97 -8.23 -4.85
N ALA A 68 -11.28 -7.27 -3.98
CA ALA A 68 -10.31 -6.58 -3.13
C ALA A 68 -9.51 -7.54 -2.23
N LEU A 69 -10.04 -8.74 -1.97
CA LEU A 69 -9.36 -9.81 -1.23
C LEU A 69 -8.42 -10.66 -2.09
N THR A 70 -8.39 -10.45 -3.41
CA THR A 70 -7.50 -11.21 -4.30
C THR A 70 -6.08 -10.69 -4.11
N PRO A 71 -5.14 -11.53 -3.61
CA PRO A 71 -3.75 -11.10 -3.46
C PRO A 71 -3.12 -10.86 -4.83
N LEU A 72 -2.06 -10.05 -4.86
CA LEU A 72 -1.24 -9.93 -6.07
C LEU A 72 -0.62 -11.29 -6.43
N PRO A 73 -0.54 -11.63 -7.73
CA PRO A 73 0.27 -12.76 -8.14
C PRO A 73 1.74 -12.50 -7.78
N SER A 74 2.47 -13.53 -7.36
CA SER A 74 3.84 -13.39 -6.84
C SER A 74 4.71 -14.63 -7.09
N SER A 75 4.49 -15.36 -8.19
CA SER A 75 5.20 -16.60 -8.49
C SER A 75 6.42 -16.36 -9.38
N VAL A 76 6.28 -15.53 -10.40
CA VAL A 76 7.32 -15.26 -11.40
C VAL A 76 7.48 -13.77 -11.67
N ARG A 77 8.57 -13.39 -12.32
CA ARG A 77 8.89 -12.01 -12.72
C ARG A 77 7.74 -11.32 -13.45
N ALA A 78 6.98 -12.04 -14.29
CA ALA A 78 5.81 -11.50 -14.99
C ALA A 78 4.72 -10.98 -14.07
N ASP A 79 4.61 -11.55 -12.88
CA ASP A 79 3.60 -11.17 -11.90
C ASP A 79 3.90 -9.81 -11.29
N LEU A 80 5.19 -9.42 -11.22
CA LEU A 80 5.60 -8.11 -10.71
C LEU A 80 5.11 -6.95 -11.57
N GLY A 81 4.67 -7.20 -12.80
CA GLY A 81 4.03 -6.19 -13.66
C GLY A 81 2.51 -6.08 -13.46
N VAL A 82 1.93 -6.78 -12.47
CA VAL A 82 0.49 -6.74 -12.19
C VAL A 82 0.23 -5.85 -10.97
N VAL A 83 -0.71 -4.93 -11.11
CA VAL A 83 -1.21 -4.08 -10.01
C VAL A 83 -2.73 -4.19 -9.93
N HIS A 84 -3.29 -4.03 -8.74
CA HIS A 84 -4.73 -3.85 -8.57
C HIS A 84 -4.98 -2.39 -8.20
N ALA A 85 -5.91 -1.72 -8.89
CA ALA A 85 -6.28 -0.34 -8.55
C ALA A 85 -7.79 -0.18 -8.43
N ALA A 86 -8.20 0.77 -7.61
CA ALA A 86 -9.59 1.05 -7.32
C ALA A 86 -9.93 2.52 -7.21
N ALA A 87 -11.15 2.84 -7.61
CA ALA A 87 -11.80 4.13 -7.47
C ALA A 87 -13.27 3.91 -7.11
N TRP A 88 -13.56 3.98 -5.82
CA TRP A 88 -14.91 3.90 -5.26
C TRP A 88 -15.37 5.30 -4.83
N GLY A 89 -15.75 6.14 -5.81
CA GLY A 89 -16.20 7.50 -5.54
C GLY A 89 -15.08 8.39 -4.99
N GLY A 90 -15.16 8.71 -3.68
CA GLY A 90 -14.16 9.51 -2.96
C GLY A 90 -12.97 8.71 -2.42
N MET A 91 -12.93 7.40 -2.67
CA MET A 91 -11.82 6.53 -2.27
C MET A 91 -11.05 6.04 -3.48
N LEU A 92 -9.74 6.29 -3.49
CA LEU A 92 -8.79 5.77 -4.48
C LEU A 92 -7.84 4.80 -3.79
N SER A 93 -7.41 3.76 -4.50
CA SER A 93 -6.58 2.71 -3.90
C SER A 93 -5.73 2.02 -4.95
N ILE A 94 -4.53 1.59 -4.56
CA ILE A 94 -3.64 0.79 -5.39
C ILE A 94 -2.94 -0.28 -4.54
N VAL A 95 -2.73 -1.44 -5.15
CA VAL A 95 -1.89 -2.52 -4.67
C VAL A 95 -0.81 -2.79 -5.71
N THR A 96 0.46 -2.62 -5.36
CA THR A 96 1.57 -2.77 -6.31
C THR A 96 2.81 -3.38 -5.64
N PRO A 97 3.49 -4.33 -6.31
CA PRO A 97 4.73 -4.92 -5.79
C PRO A 97 5.85 -3.89 -5.61
N ALA A 98 5.80 -2.78 -6.34
CA ALA A 98 6.81 -1.71 -6.27
C ALA A 98 6.86 -0.97 -4.92
N PHE A 99 5.89 -1.19 -4.02
CA PHE A 99 5.96 -0.67 -2.65
C PHE A 99 6.77 -1.55 -1.70
N ALA A 100 7.09 -2.80 -2.05
CA ALA A 100 7.93 -3.63 -1.22
C ALA A 100 9.38 -3.13 -1.25
N THR A 101 10.07 -3.28 -0.12
CA THR A 101 11.46 -2.81 0.09
C THR A 101 12.16 -3.75 1.06
N ASP A 102 13.49 -3.77 1.02
CA ASP A 102 14.36 -4.45 1.99
C ASP A 102 14.82 -3.52 3.12
N GLY A 103 14.20 -2.34 3.24
CA GLY A 103 14.49 -1.35 4.27
C GLY A 103 15.56 -0.32 3.89
N ASN A 104 16.15 -0.41 2.69
CA ASN A 104 17.09 0.61 2.20
C ASN A 104 16.41 1.81 1.54
N ASP A 105 15.20 1.60 1.01
CA ASP A 105 14.35 2.63 0.38
C ASP A 105 12.95 2.66 1.01
N GLU A 106 12.21 3.76 0.81
CA GLU A 106 10.85 3.98 1.34
C GLU A 106 9.85 4.33 0.21
N PRO A 107 9.61 3.40 -0.75
CA PRO A 107 8.76 3.68 -1.92
C PRO A 107 7.31 4.01 -1.55
N LEU A 108 6.76 3.39 -0.50
CA LEU A 108 5.42 3.70 -0.02
C LEU A 108 5.34 5.14 0.51
N ARG A 109 6.30 5.55 1.35
CA ARG A 109 6.35 6.92 1.89
C ARG A 109 6.53 7.97 0.79
N SER A 110 7.37 7.70 -0.21
CA SER A 110 7.55 8.58 -1.36
C SER A 110 6.22 8.78 -2.10
N ALA A 111 5.54 7.69 -2.44
CA ALA A 111 4.23 7.74 -3.09
C ALA A 111 3.18 8.47 -2.25
N ALA A 112 3.15 8.23 -0.93
CA ALA A 112 2.25 8.91 -0.02
C ALA A 112 2.49 10.41 0.08
N THR A 113 3.74 10.86 -0.03
CA THR A 113 4.12 12.28 -0.05
C THR A 113 3.54 12.96 -1.28
N SER A 114 3.71 12.38 -2.47
CA SER A 114 3.13 12.93 -3.70
C SER A 114 1.59 12.96 -3.65
N LEU A 115 0.96 11.93 -3.06
CA LEU A 115 -0.49 11.92 -2.85
C LEU A 115 -0.94 12.97 -1.86
N ARG A 116 -0.14 13.29 -0.83
CA ARG A 116 -0.46 14.32 0.14
C ARG A 116 -0.51 15.71 -0.47
N GLU A 117 0.43 16.01 -1.37
CA GLU A 117 0.44 17.26 -2.12
C GLU A 117 -0.78 17.38 -3.04
N ARG A 118 -1.16 16.28 -3.69
CA ARG A 118 -2.32 16.22 -4.61
C ARG A 118 -3.67 16.22 -3.89
N PHE A 119 -3.75 15.61 -2.71
CA PHE A 119 -4.97 15.42 -1.94
C PHE A 119 -4.80 15.90 -0.48
N PRO A 120 -4.64 17.22 -0.25
CA PRO A 120 -4.39 17.77 1.08
C PRO A 120 -5.57 17.58 2.05
N ASP A 121 -6.78 17.34 1.57
CA ASP A 121 -7.91 17.09 2.47
C ASP A 121 -8.19 15.60 2.69
N ALA A 122 -7.36 14.71 2.15
CA ALA A 122 -7.55 13.27 2.25
C ALA A 122 -6.86 12.65 3.48
N ARG A 123 -7.42 11.51 3.91
CA ARG A 123 -6.72 10.51 4.74
C ARG A 123 -5.95 9.59 3.81
N ILE A 124 -4.66 9.44 4.04
CA ILE A 124 -3.77 8.56 3.27
C ILE A 124 -3.30 7.46 4.20
N VAL A 125 -3.50 6.21 3.81
CA VAL A 125 -3.14 5.03 4.60
C VAL A 125 -2.40 4.04 3.72
N GLY A 126 -1.19 3.68 4.12
CA GLY A 126 -0.35 2.71 3.43
C GLY A 126 0.01 1.55 4.34
N ARG A 127 0.06 0.34 3.78
CA ARG A 127 0.43 -0.90 4.50
C ARG A 127 1.18 -1.83 3.56
N VAL A 128 2.42 -2.13 3.90
CA VAL A 128 3.29 -3.02 3.14
C VAL A 128 3.84 -4.11 4.05
N THR A 129 3.85 -5.33 3.54
CA THR A 129 4.49 -6.48 4.16
C THR A 129 5.18 -7.31 3.09
N TYR A 130 6.47 -7.54 3.26
CA TYR A 130 7.28 -8.37 2.38
C TYR A 130 8.04 -9.42 3.17
N TYR A 131 8.08 -10.65 2.65
CA TYR A 131 8.76 -11.77 3.27
C TYR A 131 9.94 -12.19 2.39
N GLY A 132 11.14 -11.71 2.72
CA GLY A 132 12.39 -11.97 1.98
C GLY A 132 13.39 -12.83 2.74
N GLY A 133 12.90 -13.72 3.61
CA GLY A 133 13.71 -14.47 4.60
C GLY A 133 13.48 -13.98 6.03
N MET A 134 13.31 -12.67 6.20
CA MET A 134 12.66 -12.04 7.36
C MET A 134 11.51 -11.15 6.87
N GLU A 135 10.54 -10.90 7.73
CA GLU A 135 9.43 -10.01 7.44
C GLU A 135 9.90 -8.55 7.56
N HIS A 136 9.70 -7.77 6.51
CA HIS A 136 9.82 -6.32 6.54
C HIS A 136 8.43 -5.70 6.38
N THR A 137 8.13 -4.71 7.21
CA THR A 137 6.85 -3.98 7.19
C THR A 137 7.08 -2.49 6.97
N GLU A 138 6.18 -1.84 6.25
CA GLU A 138 6.10 -0.38 6.16
C GLU A 138 4.63 0.06 6.28
N ASP A 139 4.30 0.80 7.33
CA ASP A 139 2.94 1.27 7.63
C ASP A 139 2.93 2.79 7.76
N LEU A 140 1.92 3.44 7.21
CA LEU A 140 1.77 4.88 7.29
C LEU A 140 0.32 5.30 7.45
N VAL A 141 0.13 6.39 8.18
CA VAL A 141 -1.13 7.14 8.22
C VAL A 141 -0.80 8.62 8.11
N TRP A 142 -1.53 9.34 7.25
CA TRP A 142 -1.49 10.78 7.15
C TRP A 142 -2.91 11.35 7.10
N LEU A 143 -3.27 12.13 8.12
CA LEU A 143 -4.60 12.70 8.28
C LEU A 143 -4.68 14.14 7.71
N PRO A 144 -5.88 14.63 7.36
CA PRO A 144 -6.07 15.96 6.80
C PRO A 144 -5.58 17.11 7.67
N ASP A 145 -5.60 16.95 9.00
CA ASP A 145 -5.12 17.93 9.97
C ASP A 145 -3.59 17.94 10.14
N GLY A 146 -2.89 17.08 9.39
CA GLY A 146 -1.44 16.95 9.41
C GLY A 146 -0.90 15.93 10.41
N ALA A 147 -1.74 15.34 11.27
CA ALA A 147 -1.32 14.25 12.13
C ALA A 147 -0.90 13.04 11.28
N MET A 148 0.29 12.49 11.55
CA MET A 148 0.85 11.40 10.76
C MET A 148 1.78 10.51 11.58
N PHE A 149 1.87 9.24 11.18
CA PHE A 149 3.00 8.37 11.53
C PHE A 149 3.45 7.59 10.30
N HIS A 150 4.72 7.20 10.30
CA HIS A 150 5.32 6.23 9.38
C HIS A 150 6.20 5.31 10.19
N ALA A 151 6.05 4.00 10.00
CA ALA A 151 6.72 2.95 10.75
C ALA A 151 7.29 1.93 9.75
N SER A 152 8.59 1.67 9.79
CA SER A 152 9.26 0.79 8.83
C SER A 152 10.37 -0.03 9.49
N GLY A 153 10.47 -1.31 9.16
CA GLY A 153 11.55 -2.18 9.65
C GLY A 153 11.15 -3.64 9.78
N TRP A 154 11.90 -4.38 10.60
CA TRP A 154 11.69 -5.81 10.85
C TRP A 154 10.99 -6.03 12.20
N PRO A 155 9.74 -6.54 12.23
CA PRO A 155 9.07 -6.86 13.48
C PRO A 155 9.90 -7.81 14.35
N GLY A 156 10.06 -7.47 15.63
CA GLY A 156 10.86 -8.23 16.61
C GLY A 156 12.38 -8.12 16.45
N ASP A 157 12.88 -7.30 15.51
CA ASP A 157 14.32 -7.07 15.30
C ASP A 157 14.63 -5.57 15.09
N GLU A 158 15.90 -5.21 15.00
CA GLU A 158 16.37 -3.85 14.73
C GLU A 158 17.21 -3.83 13.44
N PRO A 159 17.15 -2.76 12.63
CA PRO A 159 16.54 -1.47 12.95
C PRO A 159 15.04 -1.42 12.68
N PHE A 160 14.31 -0.71 13.54
CA PHE A 160 12.93 -0.33 13.31
C PHE A 160 12.73 1.17 13.52
N VAL A 161 12.30 1.87 12.47
CA VAL A 161 12.22 3.32 12.44
C VAL A 161 10.76 3.76 12.50
N VAL A 162 10.47 4.70 13.41
CA VAL A 162 9.17 5.38 13.49
C VAL A 162 9.39 6.88 13.38
N THR A 163 8.68 7.51 12.45
CA THR A 163 8.68 8.97 12.26
C THR A 163 7.27 9.53 12.41
N GLY A 164 7.18 10.82 12.77
CA GLY A 164 5.91 11.48 13.11
C GLY A 164 5.44 11.21 14.55
N ASP A 165 4.14 11.32 14.78
CA ASP A 165 3.52 11.15 16.10
C ASP A 165 2.28 10.25 16.02
N PRO A 166 2.44 8.94 16.29
CA PRO A 166 1.31 8.00 16.38
C PRO A 166 0.25 8.42 17.42
N ARG A 167 0.64 9.11 18.50
CA ARG A 167 -0.32 9.56 19.52
C ARG A 167 -1.18 10.71 18.99
N ALA A 168 -0.62 11.59 18.16
CA ALA A 168 -1.40 12.63 17.48
C ALA A 168 -2.42 12.01 16.51
N VAL A 169 -2.05 10.96 15.77
CA VAL A 169 -2.98 10.21 14.89
C VAL A 169 -4.13 9.59 15.70
N ILE A 170 -3.81 8.90 16.80
CA ILE A 170 -4.81 8.32 17.72
C ILE A 170 -5.78 9.38 18.25
N ALA A 171 -5.24 10.54 18.66
CA ALA A 171 -6.04 11.65 19.18
C ALA A 171 -6.95 12.27 18.11
N SER A 172 -6.43 12.50 16.89
CA SER A 172 -7.16 13.08 15.77
C SER A 172 -8.33 12.21 15.30
N LEU A 173 -8.11 10.89 15.27
CA LEU A 173 -9.16 9.90 14.97
C LEU A 173 -10.10 9.63 16.16
N GLU A 174 -9.85 10.25 17.31
CA GLU A 174 -10.56 10.04 18.57
C GLU A 174 -10.62 8.56 19.01
N LEU A 175 -9.61 7.76 18.63
CA LEU A 175 -9.56 6.33 18.94
C LEU A 175 -9.55 6.10 20.44
N LYS A 176 -10.42 5.20 20.91
CA LYS A 176 -10.54 4.84 22.32
C LYS A 176 -9.56 3.73 22.67
N GLY A 177 -9.14 3.68 23.95
CA GLY A 177 -8.21 2.65 24.44
C GLY A 177 -8.65 1.23 24.10
N TRP A 178 -9.93 0.91 24.27
CA TRP A 178 -10.47 -0.42 23.93
C TRP A 178 -10.35 -0.77 22.44
N GLN A 179 -10.33 0.21 21.52
CA GLN A 179 -10.12 -0.05 20.10
C GLN A 179 -8.67 -0.43 19.83
N LEU A 180 -7.73 0.24 20.51
CA LEU A 180 -6.30 -0.07 20.45
C LEU A 180 -6.02 -1.44 21.06
N ASP A 181 -6.58 -1.71 22.25
CA ASP A 181 -6.44 -3.00 22.94
C ASP A 181 -6.97 -4.16 22.09
N ASN A 182 -8.16 -3.99 21.48
CA ASN A 182 -8.73 -5.00 20.59
C ASN A 182 -7.91 -5.23 19.32
N ALA A 183 -7.21 -4.20 18.85
CA ALA A 183 -6.30 -4.27 17.70
C ALA A 183 -4.89 -4.75 18.08
N GLY A 184 -4.59 -4.94 19.37
CA GLY A 184 -3.27 -5.32 19.87
C GLY A 184 -2.22 -4.21 19.78
N VAL A 185 -2.64 -2.94 19.78
CA VAL A 185 -1.72 -1.79 19.64
C VAL A 185 -1.34 -1.24 21.02
N ASP A 186 -0.08 -1.42 21.43
CA ASP A 186 0.47 -0.83 22.67
C ASP A 186 1.71 0.04 22.42
N LEU A 187 1.52 1.36 22.38
CA LEU A 187 2.62 2.33 22.18
C LEU A 187 3.59 2.47 23.38
N ARG A 188 3.52 1.60 24.38
CA ARG A 188 4.50 1.48 25.46
C ARG A 188 5.57 0.42 25.17
N GLU A 189 5.32 -0.46 24.20
CA GLU A 189 6.27 -1.45 23.74
C GLU A 189 7.40 -0.82 22.93
N SER A 190 8.44 -1.61 22.66
CA SER A 190 9.49 -1.23 21.71
C SER A 190 8.89 -1.06 20.32
N ALA A 191 9.44 -0.14 19.52
CA ALA A 191 8.86 0.19 18.21
C ALA A 191 8.73 -1.04 17.28
N ASN A 192 9.68 -1.96 17.34
CA ASN A 192 9.66 -3.21 16.57
C ASN A 192 8.67 -4.26 17.09
N GLU A 193 8.06 -4.09 18.27
CA GLU A 193 7.04 -4.99 18.81
C GLU A 193 5.61 -4.44 18.66
N VAL A 194 5.46 -3.13 18.44
CA VAL A 194 4.15 -2.51 18.22
C VAL A 194 3.51 -3.01 16.93
N ALA A 195 2.23 -3.36 17.01
CA ALA A 195 1.42 -3.73 15.85
C ALA A 195 0.99 -2.50 15.02
N TRP A 196 1.88 -1.99 14.15
CA TRP A 196 1.62 -0.79 13.34
C TRP A 196 0.54 -0.98 12.25
N ALA A 197 0.52 -2.11 11.55
CA ALA A 197 -0.47 -2.36 10.50
C ALA A 197 -1.92 -2.34 11.03
N PRO A 198 -2.23 -2.90 12.22
CA PRO A 198 -3.52 -2.70 12.87
C PRO A 198 -3.85 -1.24 13.18
N LEU A 199 -2.88 -0.44 13.65
CA LEU A 199 -3.10 1.01 13.85
C LEU A 199 -3.42 1.72 12.53
N ALA A 200 -2.74 1.37 11.44
CA ALA A 200 -3.04 1.89 10.11
C ALA A 200 -4.45 1.48 9.63
N GLY A 201 -4.86 0.23 9.88
CA GLY A 201 -6.23 -0.23 9.59
C GLY A 201 -7.31 0.55 10.35
N LEU A 202 -7.07 0.86 11.63
CA LEU A 202 -7.98 1.69 12.43
C LEU A 202 -8.18 3.10 11.84
N ALA A 203 -7.23 3.63 11.07
CA ALA A 203 -7.35 4.95 10.45
C ALA A 203 -8.36 5.01 9.29
N LEU A 204 -8.57 3.88 8.60
CA LEU A 204 -9.66 3.73 7.62
C LEU A 204 -10.97 3.33 8.31
N GLY A 205 -10.90 2.58 9.42
CA GLY A 205 -12.06 2.25 10.23
C GLY A 205 -13.16 1.54 9.41
N PRO A 206 -14.44 1.92 9.54
CA PRO A 206 -15.54 1.33 8.76
C PRO A 206 -15.39 1.53 7.24
N SER A 207 -14.56 2.48 6.80
CA SER A 207 -14.29 2.74 5.40
C SER A 207 -13.19 1.85 4.81
N ASP A 208 -12.54 0.97 5.58
CA ASP A 208 -11.48 0.09 5.05
C ASP A 208 -12.05 -0.86 3.97
N PRO A 209 -11.67 -0.70 2.69
CA PRO A 209 -12.23 -1.50 1.60
C PRO A 209 -11.63 -2.89 1.51
N TRP A 210 -10.46 -3.11 2.12
CA TRP A 210 -9.64 -4.31 1.92
C TRP A 210 -10.11 -5.54 2.70
N GLY A 211 -11.23 -5.43 3.43
CA GLY A 211 -11.84 -6.52 4.19
C GLY A 211 -13.11 -7.12 3.57
N TRP A 212 -13.52 -6.64 2.39
CA TRP A 212 -14.83 -6.97 1.80
C TRP A 212 -14.68 -7.66 0.44
N GLU A 213 -15.17 -8.90 0.34
CA GLU A 213 -15.06 -9.69 -0.89
C GLU A 213 -15.88 -9.07 -2.04
N GLU A 214 -16.99 -8.41 -1.70
CA GLU A 214 -17.92 -7.78 -2.63
C GLU A 214 -17.38 -6.49 -3.25
N LEU A 215 -16.30 -5.92 -2.71
CA LEU A 215 -15.65 -4.78 -3.33
C LEU A 215 -14.71 -5.24 -4.44
N GLU A 216 -14.90 -4.66 -5.62
CA GLU A 216 -14.08 -4.94 -6.79
C GLU A 216 -13.00 -3.90 -6.98
N THR A 217 -11.82 -4.37 -7.37
CA THR A 217 -10.71 -3.61 -7.94
C THR A 217 -10.58 -3.96 -9.42
N THR A 218 -9.76 -3.23 -10.16
CA THR A 218 -9.38 -3.60 -11.53
C THR A 218 -7.91 -3.98 -11.55
N ALA A 219 -7.61 -5.16 -12.08
CA ALA A 219 -6.23 -5.60 -12.29
C ALA A 219 -5.69 -5.02 -13.59
N PHE A 220 -4.48 -4.47 -13.55
CA PHE A 220 -3.80 -3.91 -14.70
C PHE A 220 -2.43 -4.54 -14.87
N ARG A 221 -2.02 -4.72 -16.13
CA ARG A 221 -0.61 -4.92 -16.46
C ARG A 221 0.04 -3.58 -16.68
N VAL A 222 1.16 -3.34 -16.03
CA VAL A 222 1.90 -2.08 -16.11
C VAL A 222 3.34 -2.31 -16.52
N ARG A 223 3.91 -1.27 -17.12
CA ARG A 223 5.34 -1.08 -17.27
C ARG A 223 5.81 -0.20 -16.12
N HIS A 224 6.70 -0.74 -15.31
CA HIS A 224 7.30 0.00 -14.20
C HIS A 224 8.41 0.92 -14.71
N SER A 225 8.66 2.01 -13.97
CA SER A 225 9.82 2.87 -14.24
C SER A 225 11.12 2.10 -14.03
N GLU A 226 12.20 2.57 -14.67
CA GLU A 226 13.52 1.94 -14.58
C GLU A 226 13.98 1.75 -13.13
N ASP A 227 13.86 2.79 -12.30
CA ASP A 227 14.22 2.76 -10.88
C ASP A 227 13.41 1.71 -10.11
N SER A 228 12.10 1.61 -10.38
CA SER A 228 11.24 0.60 -9.74
C SER A 228 11.63 -0.82 -10.17
N VAL A 229 12.01 -1.01 -11.44
CA VAL A 229 12.50 -2.31 -11.93
C VAL A 229 13.81 -2.69 -11.27
N GLN A 230 14.77 -1.76 -11.15
CA GLN A 230 16.04 -2.02 -10.46
C GLN A 230 15.81 -2.43 -9.00
N ASN A 231 14.94 -1.72 -8.27
CA ASN A 231 14.61 -2.02 -6.89
C ASN A 231 13.92 -3.38 -6.73
N MET A 232 12.95 -3.68 -7.60
CA MET A 232 12.29 -4.99 -7.58
C MET A 232 13.25 -6.12 -7.97
N GLU A 233 14.20 -5.90 -8.90
CA GLU A 233 15.19 -6.94 -9.21
C GLU A 233 16.12 -7.23 -8.03
N ALA A 234 16.56 -6.18 -7.33
CA ALA A 234 17.34 -6.31 -6.11
C ALA A 234 16.57 -7.06 -5.02
N LEU A 235 15.27 -6.78 -4.88
CA LEU A 235 14.43 -7.34 -3.82
C LEU A 235 14.01 -8.79 -4.08
N TYR A 236 13.50 -9.09 -5.27
CA TYR A 236 12.82 -10.36 -5.58
C TYR A 236 13.72 -11.42 -6.22
N PHE A 237 14.98 -11.09 -6.59
CA PHE A 237 15.86 -12.04 -7.29
C PHE A 237 17.25 -12.25 -6.69
N MET A 238 17.66 -11.46 -5.69
CA MET A 238 18.96 -11.63 -5.02
C MET A 238 19.00 -12.82 -4.05
#